data_AF-A0A518G5R9-F1
#
_entry.id   AF-A0A518G5R9-F1
#
_cell.length_a   1.000
_cell.length_b   1.000
_cell.length_c   1.000
_cell.angle_alpha   90.00
_cell.angle_beta   90.00
_cell.angle_gamma   90.00
#
_symmetry.space_group_name_H-M   'P 1'
#
loop_
_entity.id
_entity.type
_entity.pdbx_description
1 polymer ?
#
loop_
_entity_poly.entity_id
_entity_poly.type
_entity_poly.pdbx_seq_one_letter_code
_entity_poly.pdbx_strand_id
1 'polypeptide(L)'
;MSSGKNFSRFQQGVIKRYYDNRDSIALQRAQELVTELYLTEGKKREKVWDSLVKNMEKAGVPAAHIAHLREQDKPELVAQLLSEKN
;
A
#
# COMPACT_ATOMS: atom_id res chain seq x y z
N MET A 1 34.10 -8.75 -9.92
CA MET A 1 33.07 -9.27 -10.85
C MET A 1 31.73 -9.15 -10.15
N SER A 2 30.82 -8.34 -10.70
CA SER A 2 29.47 -8.11 -10.16
C SER A 2 28.50 -9.12 -10.79
N SER A 3 27.68 -9.77 -9.99
CA SER A 3 26.51 -10.57 -10.39
C SER A 3 25.64 -10.70 -9.14
N GLY A 4 24.43 -10.18 -9.05
CA GLY A 4 23.38 -10.07 -10.04
C GLY A 4 22.15 -10.68 -9.36
N LYS A 5 21.47 -9.91 -8.51
CA LYS A 5 20.31 -10.39 -7.73
C LYS A 5 19.16 -10.67 -8.70
N ASN A 6 18.89 -11.95 -8.93
CA ASN A 6 17.78 -12.46 -9.74
C ASN A 6 16.45 -12.18 -9.03
N PHE A 7 15.84 -11.04 -9.30
CA PHE A 7 14.44 -10.78 -8.93
C PHE A 7 13.54 -11.36 -10.02
N SER A 8 12.96 -12.52 -9.71
CA SER A 8 12.19 -13.38 -10.61
C SER A 8 11.03 -12.63 -11.28
N ARG A 9 10.84 -12.91 -12.58
CA ARG A 9 9.81 -12.40 -13.51
C ARG A 9 8.37 -12.42 -12.98
N PHE A 10 8.10 -13.14 -11.90
CA PHE A 10 6.81 -13.14 -11.20
C PHE A 10 6.44 -11.76 -10.61
N GLN A 11 7.44 -10.96 -10.22
CA GLN A 11 7.21 -9.60 -9.68
C GLN A 11 6.82 -8.58 -10.77
N GLN A 12 7.15 -8.86 -12.03
CA GLN A 12 6.90 -7.92 -13.13
C GLN A 12 5.42 -7.90 -13.58
N GLY A 13 4.69 -9.01 -13.38
CA GLY A 13 3.27 -9.10 -13.75
C GLY A 13 2.32 -8.32 -12.83
N VAL A 14 2.66 -8.23 -11.55
CA VAL A 14 1.88 -7.49 -10.55
C VAL A 14 1.98 -5.99 -10.80
N ILE A 15 3.19 -5.49 -11.11
CA ILE A 15 3.44 -4.08 -11.42
C ILE A 15 2.72 -3.65 -12.71
N LYS A 16 2.64 -4.52 -13.72
CA LYS A 16 2.01 -4.13 -15.00
C LYS A 16 0.49 -4.04 -14.94
N ARG A 17 -0.18 -4.88 -14.14
CA ARG A 17 -1.63 -4.78 -13.87
C ARG A 17 -2.00 -3.72 -12.81
N TYR A 18 -1.02 -3.25 -12.04
CA TYR A 18 -1.16 -2.22 -11.01
C TYR A 18 -1.62 -0.85 -11.56
N TYR A 19 -1.36 -0.57 -12.84
CA TYR A 19 -1.68 0.72 -13.47
C TYR A 19 -3.02 0.74 -14.23
N ASP A 20 -3.56 -0.42 -14.61
CA ASP A 20 -4.76 -0.49 -15.48
C ASP A 20 -6.08 -0.35 -14.71
N ASN A 21 -6.08 -0.52 -13.39
CA ASN A 21 -7.32 -0.73 -12.61
C ASN A 21 -7.43 0.15 -11.35
N ARG A 22 -6.85 1.35 -11.36
CA ARG A 22 -6.86 2.23 -10.19
C ARG A 22 -8.16 3.02 -10.10
N ASP A 23 -9.02 2.65 -9.16
CA ASP A 23 -10.06 3.55 -8.69
C ASP A 23 -9.36 4.74 -8.02
N SER A 24 -9.31 5.88 -8.72
CA SER A 24 -8.63 7.10 -8.28
C SER A 24 -9.20 7.64 -6.98
N ILE A 25 -10.49 7.37 -6.71
CA ILE A 25 -11.16 7.74 -5.46
C ILE A 25 -10.61 6.87 -4.32
N ALA A 26 -10.47 5.56 -4.53
CA ALA A 26 -9.91 4.66 -3.52
C ALA A 26 -8.47 5.03 -3.17
N LEU A 27 -7.67 5.42 -4.17
CA LEU A 27 -6.32 5.94 -3.92
C LEU A 27 -6.34 7.20 -3.06
N GLN A 28 -7.14 8.20 -3.45
CA GLN A 28 -7.23 9.45 -2.72
C GLN A 28 -7.64 9.22 -1.26
N ARG A 29 -8.62 8.35 -1.03
CA ARG A 29 -9.03 7.94 0.32
C ARG A 29 -7.93 7.22 1.09
N ALA A 30 -7.14 6.36 0.44
CA ALA A 30 -6.00 5.73 1.10
C ALA A 30 -4.97 6.77 1.57
N GLN A 31 -4.70 7.82 0.79
CA GLN A 31 -3.78 8.90 1.19
C GLN A 31 -4.29 9.70 2.39
N GLU A 32 -5.60 10.00 2.43
CA GLU A 32 -6.24 10.63 3.58
C GLU A 32 -6.13 9.76 4.84
N LEU A 33 -6.40 8.47 4.72
CA LEU A 33 -6.34 7.51 5.84
C LEU A 33 -4.92 7.31 6.37
N VAL A 34 -3.89 7.38 5.52
CA VAL A 34 -2.49 7.38 5.97
C VAL A 34 -2.21 8.59 6.86
N THR A 35 -2.76 9.76 6.53
CA THR A 35 -2.62 10.95 7.38
C THR A 35 -3.35 10.75 8.71
N GLU A 36 -4.55 10.16 8.69
CA GLU A 36 -5.29 9.84 9.91
C GLU A 36 -4.57 8.81 10.79
N LEU A 37 -3.79 7.87 10.22
CA LEU A 37 -2.97 6.95 11.01
C LEU A 37 -1.94 7.69 11.87
N TYR A 38 -1.31 8.76 11.38
CA TYR A 38 -0.38 9.54 12.21
C TYR A 38 -1.07 10.27 13.38
N LEU A 39 -2.39 10.47 13.30
CA LEU A 39 -3.17 11.24 14.27
C LEU A 39 -3.97 10.35 15.23
N THR A 40 -3.89 9.03 15.07
CA THR A 40 -4.75 8.09 15.81
C THR A 40 -3.94 6.97 16.45
N GLU A 41 -4.41 6.58 17.63
CA GLU A 41 -3.83 5.51 18.44
C GLU A 41 -4.93 4.55 18.93
N GLY A 42 -4.49 3.41 19.50
CA GLY A 42 -5.36 2.41 20.11
C GLY A 42 -6.49 1.93 19.19
N LYS A 43 -7.70 1.75 19.76
CA LYS A 43 -8.86 1.21 19.03
C LYS A 43 -9.27 2.07 17.83
N LYS A 44 -8.98 3.38 17.84
CA LYS A 44 -9.30 4.24 16.70
C LYS A 44 -8.34 3.97 15.55
N ARG A 45 -7.03 3.85 15.83
CA ARG A 45 -6.01 3.50 14.84
C ARG A 45 -6.33 2.19 14.11
N GLU A 46 -6.77 1.18 14.85
CA GLU A 46 -7.16 -0.11 14.28
C GLU A 46 -8.28 0.02 13.24
N LYS A 47 -9.30 0.84 13.50
CA LYS A 47 -10.39 1.10 12.55
C LYS A 47 -9.92 1.87 11.31
N VAL A 48 -8.97 2.79 11.49
CA VAL A 48 -8.36 3.53 10.37
C VAL A 48 -7.60 2.57 9.48
N TRP A 49 -6.84 1.64 10.07
CA TRP A 49 -6.19 0.58 9.32
C TRP A 49 -7.17 -0.33 8.58
N ASP A 50 -8.25 -0.78 9.20
CA ASP A 50 -9.26 -1.61 8.51
C ASP A 50 -9.85 -0.89 7.29
N SER A 51 -10.01 0.42 7.38
CA SER A 51 -10.48 1.26 6.27
C SER A 51 -9.39 1.45 5.22
N LEU A 52 -8.15 1.62 5.63
CA LEU A 52 -7.00 1.78 4.75
C LEU A 52 -6.75 0.52 3.94
N VAL A 53 -6.79 -0.66 4.56
CA VAL A 53 -6.69 -1.97 3.90
C VAL A 53 -7.70 -2.07 2.75
N LYS A 54 -8.99 -1.81 3.03
CA LYS A 54 -10.05 -1.87 2.02
C LYS A 54 -9.83 -0.93 0.84
N ASN A 55 -9.32 0.29 1.10
CA ASN A 55 -9.05 1.26 0.03
C ASN A 55 -7.79 0.90 -0.76
N MET A 56 -6.76 0.35 -0.11
CA MET A 56 -5.58 -0.16 -0.81
C MET A 56 -5.93 -1.35 -1.72
N GLU A 57 -6.77 -2.28 -1.26
CA GLU A 57 -7.26 -3.39 -2.09
C GLU A 57 -8.03 -2.90 -3.32
N LYS A 58 -8.95 -1.94 -3.13
CA LYS A 58 -9.69 -1.30 -4.24
C LYS A 58 -8.81 -0.51 -5.19
N ALA A 59 -7.74 0.08 -4.67
CA ALA A 59 -6.72 0.76 -5.46
C ALA A 59 -5.77 -0.23 -6.17
N GLY A 60 -5.96 -1.55 -6.01
CA GLY A 60 -5.21 -2.60 -6.68
C GLY A 60 -3.92 -3.03 -5.97
N VAL A 61 -3.70 -2.61 -4.71
CA VAL A 61 -2.55 -3.06 -3.93
C VAL A 61 -2.72 -4.54 -3.57
N PRO A 62 -1.74 -5.41 -3.82
CA PRO A 62 -1.84 -6.82 -3.51
C PRO A 62 -2.02 -7.08 -2.01
N ALA A 63 -2.95 -7.98 -1.65
CA ALA A 63 -3.25 -8.32 -0.26
C ALA A 63 -2.01 -8.76 0.55
N ALA A 64 -1.08 -9.50 -0.06
CA ALA A 64 0.17 -9.90 0.59
C ALA A 64 1.05 -8.70 0.99
N HIS A 65 1.06 -7.65 0.15
CA HIS A 65 1.80 -6.42 0.46
C HIS A 65 1.10 -5.61 1.55
N ILE A 66 -0.24 -5.54 1.48
CA ILE A 66 -1.06 -4.90 2.52
C ILE A 66 -0.86 -5.57 3.88
N ALA A 67 -0.85 -6.90 3.93
CA ALA A 67 -0.60 -7.66 5.15
C ALA A 67 0.76 -7.30 5.76
N HIS A 68 1.82 -7.25 4.94
CA HIS A 68 3.13 -6.83 5.40
C HIS A 68 3.14 -5.40 5.95
N LEU A 69 2.47 -4.46 5.28
CA LEU A 69 2.37 -3.07 5.76
C LEU A 69 1.60 -2.98 7.09
N ARG A 70 0.52 -3.76 7.25
CA ARG A 70 -0.28 -3.83 8.46
C ARG A 70 0.51 -4.41 9.64
N GLU A 71 1.31 -5.45 9.40
CA GLU A 71 2.20 -6.05 10.39
C GLU A 71 3.29 -5.07 10.85
N GLN A 72 3.83 -4.28 9.93
CA GLN A 72 4.83 -3.27 10.27
C GLN A 72 4.24 -2.12 11.10
N ASP A 73 2.94 -1.84 10.94
CA ASP A 73 2.22 -0.73 11.58
C ASP A 73 2.93 0.64 11.43
N LYS A 74 3.60 0.83 10.29
CA LYS A 74 4.39 2.03 9.97
C LYS A 74 3.72 2.85 8.87
N PRO A 75 3.06 3.96 9.20
CA PRO A 75 2.39 4.80 8.20
C PRO A 75 3.37 5.38 7.16
N GLU A 76 4.67 5.50 7.45
CA GLU A 76 5.68 5.99 6.51
C GLU A 76 5.85 5.04 5.32
N LEU A 77 5.79 3.73 5.57
CA LEU A 77 5.92 2.72 4.51
C LEU A 77 4.72 2.76 3.56
N VAL A 78 3.52 3.00 4.11
CA VAL A 78 2.32 3.17 3.29
C VAL A 78 2.39 4.47 2.50
N ALA A 79 2.83 5.57 3.13
CA ALA A 79 3.01 6.86 2.46
C ALA A 79 3.99 6.72 1.28
N GLN A 80 5.14 6.06 1.49
CA GLN A 80 6.11 5.78 0.43
C GLN A 80 5.46 5.04 -0.74
N LEU A 81 4.78 3.91 -0.48
CA LEU A 81 4.08 3.14 -1.51
C LEU A 81 3.06 3.98 -2.30
N LEU A 82 2.30 4.83 -1.62
CA LEU A 82 1.28 5.67 -2.28
C LEU A 82 1.88 6.90 -2.98
N SER A 83 3.10 7.30 -2.60
CA SER A 83 3.81 8.48 -3.12
C SER A 83 4.82 8.18 -4.22
N GLU A 84 5.22 6.91 -4.40
CA GLU A 84 6.02 6.44 -5.53
C GLU A 84 5.26 6.70 -6.84
N LYS A 85 5.38 7.95 -7.30
CA LYS A 85 5.02 8.47 -8.60
C LYS A 85 6.31 8.67 -9.38
N ASN A 86 6.53 7.82 -10.37
CA ASN A 86 6.55 8.20 -11.78
C ASN A 86 6.74 6.95 -12.64
#